data_AF-A0A4R7JL14-F1
#
_entry.id   AF-A0A4R7JL14-F1
#
_cell.length_a   1.000
_cell.length_b   1.000
_cell.length_c   1.000
_cell.angle_alpha   90.00
_cell.angle_beta   90.00
_cell.angle_gamma   90.00
#
_symmetry.space_group_name_H-M   'P 1'
#
loop_
_entity.id
_entity.type
_entity.pdbx_description
1 polymer ?
#
loop_
_entity_poly.entity_id
_entity_poly.type
_entity_poly.pdbx_seq_one_letter_code
_entity_poly.pdbx_strand_id
1 'polypeptide(L)'
;MNMQPECVSRGNSIPFMSRKLGQNVGLKLSLAHRTDPQARLKDDCETLVNEQALRCVLDVPHAATDIEVVANLTKRTISCSMKLGAPKDKKRTSARVNWLTRQLTKAETNDMFVKAFRTGNAEETQAPLEILMNDANALDSDTTSVVPSKFEVFYMVDLAGRFAGNKVFIDELEAAVPRFYEQVGQRLRAWVAPPPKINRRDPVEEDELDHPEKERSNSLGDV
;
A
#
# COMPACT_ATOMS: atom_id res chain seq x y z
N MET A 1 -13.01 4.28 37.17
CA MET A 1 -12.56 5.31 36.21
C MET A 1 -13.23 5.02 34.88
N ASN A 2 -14.32 5.74 34.61
CA ASN A 2 -15.10 5.68 33.38
C ASN A 2 -14.33 6.39 32.27
N MET A 3 -14.09 5.68 31.16
CA MET A 3 -14.00 6.25 29.83
C MET A 3 -14.36 5.14 28.83
N GLN A 4 -15.65 5.00 28.55
CA GLN A 4 -16.08 4.50 27.24
C GLN A 4 -16.15 5.73 26.33
N PRO A 5 -15.40 5.79 25.22
CA PRO A 5 -15.64 6.80 24.22
C PRO A 5 -16.78 6.32 23.32
N GLU A 6 -17.86 7.11 23.31
CA GLU A 6 -18.86 7.25 22.24
C GLU A 6 -18.89 6.17 21.16
N CYS A 7 -19.59 5.07 21.43
CA CYS A 7 -20.10 4.15 20.42
C CYS A 7 -21.36 4.73 19.75
N VAL A 8 -21.29 5.96 19.22
CA VAL A 8 -22.39 6.52 18.42
C VAL A 8 -21.83 6.91 17.07
N SER A 9 -21.95 6.00 16.10
CA SER A 9 -22.54 6.25 14.76
C SER A 9 -22.05 5.26 13.69
N ARG A 10 -23.02 4.73 12.91
CA ARG A 10 -22.93 4.10 11.56
C ARG A 10 -22.70 2.58 11.52
N GLY A 11 -23.66 1.85 10.95
CA GLY A 11 -23.73 0.38 10.83
C GLY A 11 -22.67 -0.30 9.94
N ASN A 12 -21.46 0.25 9.89
CA ASN A 12 -20.33 -0.26 9.12
C ASN A 12 -19.17 -0.75 10.01
N SER A 13 -19.34 -0.83 11.33
CA SER A 13 -18.28 -1.33 12.22
C SER A 13 -18.05 -2.84 12.02
N ILE A 14 -16.80 -3.31 12.06
CA ILE A 14 -16.42 -4.73 12.02
C ILE A 14 -16.13 -5.23 13.45
N PRO A 15 -17.08 -5.91 14.12
CA PRO A 15 -16.99 -6.10 15.59
C PRO A 15 -15.87 -7.03 16.05
N PHE A 16 -15.45 -8.00 15.24
CA PHE A 16 -14.37 -8.92 15.63
C PHE A 16 -13.00 -8.20 15.64
N MET A 17 -12.74 -7.33 14.67
CA MET A 17 -11.54 -6.50 14.63
C MET A 17 -11.59 -5.39 15.66
N SER A 18 -12.72 -4.68 15.78
CA SER A 18 -12.83 -3.57 16.74
C SER A 18 -12.60 -4.03 18.19
N ARG A 19 -13.08 -5.23 18.55
CA ARG A 19 -12.83 -5.83 19.87
C ARG A 19 -11.37 -6.21 20.07
N LYS A 20 -10.70 -6.75 19.05
CA LYS A 20 -9.28 -7.13 19.13
C LYS A 20 -8.35 -5.91 19.24
N LEU A 21 -8.69 -4.81 18.56
CA LEU A 21 -7.84 -3.60 18.53
C LEU A 21 -8.23 -2.55 19.58
N GLY A 22 -9.40 -2.67 20.22
CA GLY A 22 -9.91 -1.65 21.14
C GLY A 22 -10.20 -0.30 20.47
N GLN A 23 -10.33 -0.30 19.14
CA GLN A 23 -10.52 0.87 18.28
C GLN A 23 -11.67 0.57 17.31
N ASN A 24 -12.39 1.58 16.84
CA ASN A 24 -13.47 1.35 15.88
C ASN A 24 -12.90 1.08 14.48
N VAL A 25 -12.91 -0.18 14.06
CA VAL A 25 -12.56 -0.60 12.70
C VAL A 25 -13.82 -0.58 11.84
N GLY A 26 -13.78 0.21 10.77
CA GLY A 26 -14.90 0.38 9.84
C GLY A 26 -14.76 -0.46 8.57
N LEU A 27 -15.89 -0.76 7.95
CA LEU A 27 -15.95 -1.22 6.56
C LEU A 27 -15.99 0.01 5.65
N LYS A 28 -14.98 0.12 4.79
CA LYS A 28 -14.89 1.19 3.80
C LYS A 28 -15.85 0.90 2.65
N LEU A 29 -16.97 1.59 2.67
CA LEU A 29 -17.97 1.57 1.60
C LEU A 29 -17.90 2.84 0.75
N SER A 30 -18.18 2.70 -0.54
CA SER A 30 -18.41 3.82 -1.46
C SER A 30 -19.60 4.66 -0.98
N LEU A 31 -19.68 5.92 -1.41
CA LEU A 31 -20.79 6.80 -0.99
C LEU A 31 -22.15 6.22 -1.40
N ALA A 32 -22.24 5.65 -2.61
CA ALA A 32 -23.46 5.02 -3.12
C ALA A 32 -23.89 3.82 -2.26
N HIS A 33 -22.95 2.97 -1.86
CA HIS A 33 -23.22 1.79 -1.03
C HIS A 33 -23.57 2.12 0.42
N ARG A 34 -23.23 3.32 0.90
CA ARG A 34 -23.61 3.79 2.25
C ARG A 34 -25.08 4.21 2.31
N THR A 35 -25.60 4.76 1.23
CA THR A 35 -26.98 5.25 1.14
C THR A 35 -27.95 4.19 0.66
N ASP A 36 -27.51 3.28 -0.22
CA ASP A 36 -28.34 2.24 -0.81
C ASP A 36 -27.76 0.83 -0.56
N PRO A 37 -28.29 0.10 0.44
CA PRO A 37 -27.89 -1.28 0.72
C PRO A 37 -28.27 -2.28 -0.38
N GLN A 38 -29.33 -2.03 -1.16
CA GLN A 38 -29.75 -2.94 -2.23
C GLN A 38 -28.83 -2.81 -3.43
N ALA A 39 -28.43 -1.58 -3.78
CA ALA A 39 -27.39 -1.36 -4.79
C ALA A 39 -26.08 -2.05 -4.42
N ARG A 40 -25.67 -1.96 -3.15
CA ARG A 40 -24.49 -2.70 -2.66
C ARG A 40 -24.62 -4.22 -2.88
N LEU A 41 -25.73 -4.82 -2.47
CA LEU A 41 -25.92 -6.27 -2.64
C LEU A 41 -25.90 -6.66 -4.12
N LYS A 42 -26.49 -5.84 -5.00
CA LYS A 42 -26.46 -6.07 -6.44
C LYS A 42 -25.03 -6.04 -6.98
N ASP A 43 -24.25 -5.02 -6.64
CA ASP A 43 -22.85 -4.88 -7.09
C ASP A 43 -21.96 -6.00 -6.53
N ASP A 44 -22.18 -6.42 -5.27
CA ASP A 44 -21.50 -7.55 -4.65
C ASP A 44 -21.84 -8.86 -5.38
N CYS A 45 -23.10 -9.07 -5.77
CA CYS A 45 -23.54 -10.20 -6.59
C CYS A 45 -22.92 -10.18 -8.00
N GLU A 46 -22.88 -9.02 -8.66
CA GLU A 46 -22.25 -8.87 -9.98
C GLU A 46 -20.75 -9.17 -9.92
N THR A 47 -20.06 -8.66 -8.89
CA THR A 47 -18.64 -8.96 -8.63
C THR A 47 -18.44 -10.45 -8.39
N LEU A 48 -19.30 -11.08 -7.60
CA LEU A 48 -19.24 -12.50 -7.30
C LEU A 48 -19.45 -13.36 -8.56
N VAL A 49 -20.38 -13.00 -9.43
CA VAL A 49 -20.64 -13.75 -10.67
C VAL A 49 -19.50 -13.59 -11.67
N ASN A 50 -18.98 -12.37 -11.84
CA ASN A 50 -17.97 -12.08 -12.86
C ASN A 50 -16.55 -12.46 -12.43
N GLU A 51 -16.16 -12.14 -11.20
CA GLU A 51 -14.80 -12.36 -10.69
C GLU A 51 -14.66 -13.62 -9.83
N GLN A 52 -15.78 -14.23 -9.42
CA GLN A 52 -15.80 -15.36 -8.48
C GLN A 52 -15.03 -15.04 -7.19
N ALA A 53 -15.11 -13.78 -6.76
CA ALA A 53 -14.42 -13.26 -5.59
C ALA A 53 -15.32 -12.35 -4.77
N LEU A 54 -15.21 -12.45 -3.44
CA LEU A 54 -15.79 -11.52 -2.49
C LEU A 54 -14.71 -10.56 -2.01
N ARG A 55 -14.99 -9.27 -2.03
CA ARG A 55 -14.05 -8.21 -1.64
C ARG A 55 -14.61 -7.38 -0.50
N CYS A 56 -13.77 -7.03 0.46
CA CYS A 56 -14.09 -6.02 1.45
C CYS A 56 -12.85 -5.21 1.81
N VAL A 57 -13.05 -3.98 2.25
CA VAL A 57 -11.96 -3.08 2.62
C VAL A 57 -12.19 -2.61 4.04
N LEU A 58 -11.25 -2.90 4.95
CA LEU A 58 -11.30 -2.47 6.33
C LEU A 58 -10.50 -1.17 6.49
N ASP A 59 -11.18 -0.16 7.02
CA ASP A 59 -10.61 1.11 7.46
C ASP A 59 -10.18 0.96 8.93
N VAL A 60 -8.87 0.88 9.14
CA VAL A 60 -8.27 0.80 10.47
C VAL A 60 -7.71 2.18 10.84
N PRO A 61 -8.17 2.78 11.96
CA PRO A 61 -7.68 4.09 12.39
C PRO A 61 -6.16 4.14 12.50
N HIS A 62 -5.57 5.21 11.94
CA HIS A 62 -4.13 5.49 11.97
C HIS A 62 -3.22 4.43 11.32
N ALA A 63 -3.79 3.47 10.57
CA ALA A 63 -3.00 2.54 9.79
C ALA A 63 -2.34 3.24 8.59
N ALA A 64 -1.29 2.61 8.04
CA ALA A 64 -0.58 3.16 6.89
C ALA A 64 -1.44 3.22 5.61
N THR A 65 -2.41 2.32 5.49
CA THR A 65 -3.38 2.22 4.39
C THR A 65 -4.52 1.32 4.85
N ASP A 66 -5.58 1.21 4.05
CA ASP A 66 -6.69 0.29 4.32
C ASP A 66 -6.27 -1.16 4.06
N ILE A 67 -6.93 -2.10 4.73
CA ILE A 67 -6.73 -3.53 4.51
C ILE A 67 -7.77 -4.01 3.49
N GLU A 68 -7.34 -4.46 2.33
CA GLU A 68 -8.20 -5.14 1.37
C GLU A 68 -8.22 -6.64 1.69
N VAL A 69 -9.41 -7.22 1.83
CA VAL A 69 -9.58 -8.65 2.06
C VAL A 69 -10.39 -9.22 0.90
N VAL A 70 -9.82 -10.23 0.25
CA VAL A 70 -10.42 -10.87 -0.93
C VAL A 70 -10.49 -12.37 -0.69
N ALA A 71 -11.69 -12.91 -0.71
CA ALA A 71 -11.93 -14.35 -0.72
C ALA A 71 -12.24 -14.79 -2.16
N ASN A 72 -11.33 -15.54 -2.77
CA ASN A 72 -11.48 -16.05 -4.13
C ASN A 72 -12.05 -17.48 -4.07
N LEU A 73 -13.24 -17.67 -4.65
CA LEU A 73 -13.96 -18.95 -4.59
C LEU A 73 -13.34 -20.00 -5.52
N THR A 74 -12.82 -19.58 -6.68
CA THR A 74 -12.22 -20.47 -7.68
C THR A 74 -10.92 -21.06 -7.18
N LYS A 75 -10.06 -20.22 -6.62
CA LYS A 75 -8.78 -20.61 -6.02
C LYS A 75 -8.94 -21.12 -4.59
N ARG A 76 -10.12 -20.98 -3.98
CA ARG A 76 -10.40 -21.34 -2.58
C ARG A 76 -9.42 -20.70 -1.58
N THR A 77 -9.06 -19.46 -1.86
CA THR A 77 -8.06 -18.71 -1.09
C THR A 77 -8.66 -17.51 -0.40
N ILE A 78 -8.14 -17.18 0.78
CA ILE A 78 -8.37 -15.91 1.45
C ILE A 78 -7.08 -15.11 1.32
N SER A 79 -7.20 -13.86 0.89
CA SER A 79 -6.06 -12.94 0.80
C SER A 79 -6.36 -11.65 1.54
N CYS A 80 -5.36 -11.14 2.24
CA CYS A 80 -5.39 -9.84 2.91
C CYS A 80 -4.23 -9.01 2.35
N SER A 81 -4.47 -7.78 1.93
CA SER A 81 -3.43 -6.94 1.35
C SER A 81 -3.49 -5.49 1.81
N MET A 82 -2.33 -4.83 1.76
CA MET A 82 -2.17 -3.41 2.04
C MET A 82 -1.29 -2.78 0.97
N LYS A 83 -1.82 -1.74 0.31
CA LYS A 83 -1.14 -1.01 -0.77
C LYS A 83 -0.51 0.27 -0.24
N LEU A 84 0.81 0.40 -0.39
CA LEU A 84 1.63 1.51 0.08
C LEU A 84 2.30 2.24 -1.08
N GLY A 85 2.40 3.57 -0.98
CA GLY A 85 3.26 4.34 -1.85
C GLY A 85 4.73 4.09 -1.54
N ALA A 86 5.55 3.88 -2.58
CA ALA A 86 6.98 3.71 -2.42
C ALA A 86 7.68 5.07 -2.16
N PRO A 87 8.82 5.08 -1.43
CA PRO A 87 9.59 6.30 -1.19
C PRO A 87 10.04 6.99 -2.48
N LYS A 88 9.69 8.28 -2.65
CA LYS A 88 10.08 9.06 -3.83
C LYS A 88 11.54 9.54 -3.78
N ASP A 89 12.14 9.61 -2.59
CA ASP A 89 13.56 9.91 -2.36
C ASP A 89 14.47 8.87 -3.04
N LYS A 90 14.06 7.60 -3.04
CA LYS A 90 14.94 6.49 -3.43
C LYS A 90 14.91 6.28 -4.93
N LYS A 91 16.10 6.30 -5.56
CA LYS A 91 16.29 6.13 -7.01
C LYS A 91 16.37 4.68 -7.48
N ARG A 92 16.67 3.73 -6.60
CA ARG A 92 16.83 2.29 -6.93
C ARG A 92 15.69 1.46 -6.36
N THR A 93 15.28 0.39 -7.05
CA THR A 93 14.27 -0.57 -6.58
C THR A 93 14.69 -1.21 -5.27
N SER A 94 15.91 -1.77 -5.20
CA SER A 94 16.43 -2.42 -3.99
C SER A 94 16.44 -1.50 -2.77
N ALA A 95 16.64 -0.19 -2.97
CA ALA A 95 16.55 0.79 -1.89
C ALA A 95 15.10 1.04 -1.42
N ARG A 96 14.11 0.97 -2.33
CA ARG A 96 12.67 1.05 -1.99
C ARG A 96 12.18 -0.23 -1.30
N VAL A 97 12.65 -1.40 -1.75
CA VAL A 97 12.38 -2.70 -1.11
C VAL A 97 13.00 -2.75 0.29
N ASN A 98 14.26 -2.33 0.44
CA ASN A 98 14.92 -2.24 1.75
C ASN A 98 14.20 -1.32 2.74
N TRP A 99 13.57 -0.24 2.27
CA TRP A 99 12.74 0.61 3.13
C TRP A 99 11.50 -0.14 3.65
N LEU A 100 10.91 -1.00 2.83
CA LEU A 100 9.76 -1.82 3.22
C LEU A 100 10.17 -2.95 4.18
N THR A 101 11.18 -3.73 3.82
CA THR A 101 11.62 -4.91 4.61
C THR A 101 12.13 -4.53 5.99
N ARG A 102 12.77 -3.36 6.14
CA ARG A 102 13.18 -2.82 7.46
C ARG A 102 12.01 -2.67 8.44
N GLN A 103 10.81 -2.40 7.95
CA GLN A 103 9.61 -2.27 8.79
C GLN A 103 9.07 -3.64 9.23
N LEU A 104 9.41 -4.71 8.50
CA LEU A 104 8.86 -6.05 8.65
C LEU A 104 9.87 -7.03 9.28
N THR A 105 10.98 -6.56 9.85
CA THR A 105 12.05 -7.40 10.44
C THR A 105 11.59 -8.34 11.54
N LYS A 106 10.50 -8.02 12.24
CA LYS A 106 9.90 -8.85 13.29
C LYS A 106 8.68 -9.66 12.81
N ALA A 107 8.40 -9.63 11.51
CA ALA A 107 7.26 -10.31 10.92
C ALA A 107 7.55 -11.77 10.61
N GLU A 108 6.56 -12.61 10.90
CA GLU A 108 6.50 -13.93 10.29
C GLU A 108 6.34 -13.75 8.78
N THR A 109 7.21 -14.38 8.02
CA THR A 109 7.26 -14.25 6.55
C THR A 109 6.46 -15.31 5.82
N ASN A 110 5.94 -16.31 6.55
CA ASN A 110 5.20 -17.43 5.97
C ASN A 110 3.93 -16.94 5.28
N ASP A 111 3.74 -17.41 4.05
CA ASP A 111 2.58 -17.10 3.20
C ASP A 111 2.38 -15.59 2.93
N MET A 112 3.45 -14.81 3.11
CA MET A 112 3.49 -13.38 2.82
C MET A 112 4.28 -13.08 1.57
N PHE A 113 3.75 -12.17 0.78
CA PHE A 113 4.29 -11.80 -0.51
C PHE A 113 4.27 -10.29 -0.65
N VAL A 114 5.18 -9.78 -1.48
CA VAL A 114 5.21 -8.38 -1.87
C VAL A 114 5.12 -8.31 -3.38
N LYS A 115 4.19 -7.48 -3.86
CA LYS A 115 4.04 -7.13 -5.26
C LYS A 115 4.47 -5.69 -5.49
N ALA A 116 5.28 -5.47 -6.51
CA ALA A 116 5.79 -4.17 -6.89
C ALA A 116 5.09 -3.66 -8.15
N PHE A 117 4.40 -2.51 -8.01
CA PHE A 117 3.70 -1.85 -9.10
C PHE A 117 4.57 -0.72 -9.65
N ARG A 118 4.73 -0.69 -10.97
CA ARG A 118 5.47 0.34 -11.70
C ARG A 118 4.50 1.29 -12.39
N THR A 119 4.98 2.48 -12.76
CA THR A 119 4.16 3.44 -13.50
C THR A 119 4.03 3.01 -14.96
N GLY A 120 2.86 3.20 -15.55
CA GLY A 120 2.56 2.81 -16.94
C GLY A 120 2.28 1.31 -17.07
N ASN A 121 2.46 0.77 -18.27
CA ASN A 121 2.29 -0.66 -18.57
C ASN A 121 3.57 -1.48 -18.31
N ALA A 122 4.42 -0.99 -17.42
CA ALA A 122 5.65 -1.69 -17.05
C ALA A 122 5.33 -2.94 -16.22
N GLU A 123 6.21 -3.93 -16.31
CA GLU A 123 6.05 -5.24 -15.67
C GLU A 123 5.84 -5.14 -14.15
N GLU A 124 4.86 -5.89 -13.65
CA GLU A 124 4.63 -6.07 -12.22
C GLU A 124 5.43 -7.28 -11.74
N THR A 125 6.26 -7.08 -10.71
CA THR A 125 7.08 -8.16 -10.14
C THR A 125 6.53 -8.55 -8.77
N GLN A 126 6.65 -9.83 -8.42
CA GLN A 126 6.17 -10.37 -7.15
C GLN A 126 7.20 -11.34 -6.58
N ALA A 127 7.46 -11.26 -5.28
CA ALA A 127 8.32 -12.19 -4.58
C ALA A 127 7.80 -12.47 -3.15
N PRO A 128 8.09 -13.66 -2.58
CA PRO A 128 7.86 -13.95 -1.16
C PRO A 128 8.61 -12.98 -0.26
N LEU A 129 8.01 -12.62 0.87
CA LEU A 129 8.63 -11.71 1.83
C LEU A 129 9.94 -12.27 2.40
N GLU A 130 10.01 -13.58 2.61
CA GLU A 130 11.21 -14.28 3.09
C GLU A 130 12.43 -14.07 2.17
N ILE A 131 12.21 -14.15 0.85
CA ILE A 131 13.28 -13.92 -0.13
C ILE A 131 13.72 -12.45 -0.05
N LEU A 132 12.77 -11.52 0.05
CA LEU A 132 13.08 -10.08 0.07
C LEU A 132 13.80 -9.61 1.32
N MET A 133 13.67 -10.34 2.44
CA MET A 133 14.47 -10.07 3.64
C MET A 133 15.96 -10.31 3.41
N ASN A 134 16.30 -11.26 2.54
CA ASN A 134 17.69 -11.64 2.25
C ASN A 134 18.22 -10.98 0.97
N ASP A 135 17.37 -10.82 -0.05
CA ASP A 135 17.72 -10.23 -1.34
C ASP A 135 16.66 -9.22 -1.81
N ALA A 136 17.01 -7.94 -1.70
CA ALA A 136 16.16 -6.84 -2.12
C ALA A 136 16.06 -6.68 -3.66
N ASN A 137 16.93 -7.37 -4.43
CA ASN A 137 16.90 -7.33 -5.90
C ASN A 137 15.91 -8.33 -6.49
N ALA A 138 15.33 -9.23 -5.69
CA ALA A 138 14.33 -10.19 -6.16
C ALA A 138 13.03 -9.56 -6.72
N LEU A 139 12.83 -8.25 -6.52
CA LEU A 139 11.74 -7.48 -7.12
C LEU A 139 12.18 -6.59 -8.29
N ASP A 140 13.46 -6.62 -8.69
CA ASP A 140 13.89 -5.95 -9.92
C ASP A 140 13.21 -6.57 -11.15
N SER A 141 13.02 -5.75 -12.19
CA SER A 141 12.48 -6.23 -13.46
C SER A 141 13.65 -6.34 -14.42
N ASP A 142 13.76 -7.49 -15.09
CA ASP A 142 14.75 -7.72 -16.13
C ASP A 142 14.42 -6.93 -17.41
N THR A 143 13.16 -6.48 -17.54
CA THR A 143 12.62 -5.86 -18.74
C THR A 143 12.65 -4.33 -18.70
N THR A 144 12.76 -3.72 -17.51
CA THR A 144 12.53 -2.27 -17.36
C THR A 144 13.29 -1.65 -16.19
N SER A 145 13.87 -0.46 -16.43
CA SER A 145 14.58 0.36 -15.42
C SER A 145 13.67 1.26 -14.58
N VAL A 146 12.35 1.25 -14.83
CA VAL A 146 11.36 2.00 -14.06
C VAL A 146 11.24 1.41 -12.67
N VAL A 147 11.45 2.25 -11.66
CA VAL A 147 11.34 1.86 -10.26
C VAL A 147 9.89 1.76 -9.78
N PRO A 148 9.56 0.83 -8.86
CA PRO A 148 8.20 0.65 -8.35
C PRO A 148 7.66 1.91 -7.66
N SER A 149 6.47 2.36 -8.04
CA SER A 149 5.78 3.51 -7.46
C SER A 149 4.92 3.12 -6.25
N LYS A 150 4.45 1.87 -6.19
CA LYS A 150 3.66 1.32 -5.10
C LYS A 150 4.10 -0.11 -4.78
N PHE A 151 3.93 -0.50 -3.53
CA PHE A 151 4.05 -1.89 -3.09
C PHE A 151 2.72 -2.36 -2.54
N GLU A 152 2.38 -3.60 -2.81
CA GLU A 152 1.31 -4.31 -2.12
C GLU A 152 1.93 -5.44 -1.32
N VAL A 153 1.80 -5.37 0.00
CA VAL A 153 2.12 -6.51 0.86
C VAL A 153 0.84 -7.29 1.03
N PHE A 154 0.87 -8.57 0.73
CA PHE A 154 -0.31 -9.42 0.86
C PHE A 154 0.03 -10.76 1.51
N TYR A 155 -0.94 -11.26 2.25
CA TYR A 155 -0.96 -12.58 2.86
C TYR A 155 -2.00 -13.42 2.14
N MET A 156 -1.67 -14.66 1.80
CA MET A 156 -2.57 -15.55 1.05
C MET A 156 -2.59 -16.93 1.69
N VAL A 157 -3.79 -17.43 2.00
CA VAL A 157 -3.99 -18.78 2.55
C VAL A 157 -4.84 -19.59 1.60
N ASP A 158 -4.37 -20.78 1.24
CA ASP A 158 -5.17 -21.80 0.56
C ASP A 158 -5.92 -22.65 1.58
N LEU A 159 -7.25 -22.64 1.50
CA LEU A 159 -8.13 -23.39 2.40
C LEU A 159 -8.56 -24.74 1.79
N ALA A 160 -8.25 -25.00 0.51
CA ALA A 160 -8.60 -26.22 -0.20
C ALA A 160 -10.04 -26.68 0.09
N GLY A 161 -10.24 -27.91 0.58
CA GLY A 161 -11.56 -28.45 0.91
C GLY A 161 -12.26 -27.77 2.10
N ARG A 162 -11.51 -27.09 2.98
CA ARG A 162 -12.04 -26.39 4.16
C ARG A 162 -12.85 -25.15 3.77
N PHE A 163 -12.63 -24.63 2.57
CA PHE A 163 -13.37 -23.50 2.00
C PHE A 163 -14.87 -23.79 1.80
N ALA A 164 -15.27 -25.06 1.67
CA ALA A 164 -16.67 -25.43 1.40
C ALA A 164 -17.60 -25.27 2.61
N GLY A 165 -17.06 -25.26 3.84
CA GLY A 165 -17.86 -25.14 5.05
C GLY A 165 -17.99 -23.69 5.49
N ASN A 166 -19.21 -23.12 5.47
CA ASN A 166 -19.46 -21.73 5.88
C ASN A 166 -18.84 -21.37 7.24
N LYS A 167 -18.99 -22.24 8.23
CA LYS A 167 -18.44 -22.02 9.57
C LYS A 167 -16.91 -21.98 9.55
N VAL A 168 -16.29 -22.96 8.89
CA VAL A 168 -14.83 -23.06 8.79
C VAL A 168 -14.26 -21.88 8.01
N PHE A 169 -14.92 -21.45 6.95
CA PHE A 169 -14.54 -20.26 6.19
C PHE A 169 -14.55 -18.99 7.06
N ILE A 170 -15.60 -18.78 7.85
CA ILE A 170 -15.68 -17.63 8.77
C ILE A 170 -14.58 -17.70 9.82
N ASP A 171 -14.36 -18.87 10.44
CA ASP A 171 -13.32 -19.05 11.45
C ASP A 171 -11.92 -18.76 10.88
N GLU A 172 -11.64 -19.21 9.65
CA GLU A 172 -10.36 -18.96 8.94
C GLU A 172 -10.21 -17.49 8.55
N LEU A 173 -11.28 -16.83 8.10
CA LEU A 173 -11.27 -15.39 7.82
C LEU A 173 -10.99 -14.57 9.09
N GLU A 174 -11.67 -14.89 10.19
CA GLU A 174 -11.49 -14.24 11.49
C GLU A 174 -10.11 -14.53 12.11
N ALA A 175 -9.41 -15.57 11.67
CA ALA A 175 -8.01 -15.84 12.03
C ALA A 175 -7.01 -15.13 11.10
N ALA A 176 -7.28 -15.11 9.78
CA ALA A 176 -6.39 -14.56 8.77
C ALA A 176 -6.23 -13.04 8.87
N VAL A 177 -7.33 -12.30 9.04
CA VAL A 177 -7.29 -10.82 9.09
C VAL A 177 -6.48 -10.30 10.28
N PRO A 178 -6.69 -10.76 11.52
CA PRO A 178 -5.87 -10.32 12.66
C PRO A 178 -4.42 -10.75 12.53
N ARG A 179 -4.14 -11.97 12.03
CA ARG A 179 -2.77 -12.45 11.79
C ARG A 179 -2.04 -11.52 10.83
N PHE A 180 -2.66 -11.17 9.70
CA PHE A 180 -2.08 -10.23 8.76
C PHE A 180 -1.86 -8.84 9.39
N TYR A 181 -2.83 -8.34 10.15
CA TYR A 181 -2.69 -7.04 10.80
C TYR A 181 -1.57 -7.01 11.85
N GLU A 182 -1.45 -8.04 12.67
CA GLU A 182 -0.40 -8.16 13.70
C GLU A 182 1.00 -8.25 13.08
N GLN A 183 1.14 -9.03 12.00
CA GLN A 183 2.44 -9.27 11.39
C GLN A 183 2.87 -8.12 10.47
N VAL A 184 1.94 -7.55 9.71
CA VAL A 184 2.23 -6.53 8.70
C VAL A 184 1.55 -5.21 9.05
N GLY A 185 0.23 -5.21 9.19
CA GLY A 185 -0.56 -3.97 9.26
C GLY A 185 -0.15 -2.97 10.33
N GLN A 186 0.10 -3.42 11.56
CA GLN A 186 0.52 -2.56 12.67
C GLN A 186 1.97 -2.05 12.54
N ARG A 187 2.79 -2.72 11.73
CA ARG A 187 4.22 -2.42 11.57
C ARG A 187 4.50 -1.50 10.39
N LEU A 188 3.65 -1.57 9.35
CA LEU A 188 3.74 -0.70 8.19
C LEU A 188 3.55 0.78 8.58
N ARG A 189 4.29 1.65 7.91
CA ARG A 189 4.19 3.10 7.98
C ARG A 189 4.17 3.66 6.56
N ALA A 190 3.20 4.53 6.30
CA ALA A 190 3.12 5.22 5.02
C ALA A 190 4.35 6.12 4.85
N TRP A 191 4.91 6.17 3.65
CA TRP A 191 6.02 7.07 3.37
C TRP A 191 5.54 8.53 3.38
N VAL A 192 6.27 9.38 4.09
CA VAL A 192 6.04 10.83 4.18
C VAL A 192 7.27 11.55 3.63
N ALA A 193 7.05 12.58 2.80
CA ALA A 193 8.13 13.37 2.24
C ALA A 193 8.87 14.13 3.36
N PRO A 194 10.21 14.20 3.32
CA PRO A 194 10.96 14.98 4.30
C PRO A 194 10.58 16.46 4.17
N PRO A 195 10.49 17.21 5.29
CA PRO A 195 10.22 18.65 5.25
C PRO A 195 11.25 19.39 4.38
N PRO A 196 10.82 20.40 3.60
CA PRO A 196 11.74 21.19 2.79
C PRO A 196 12.75 21.91 3.69
N LYS A 197 14.03 21.86 3.31
CA LYS A 197 15.09 22.57 4.04
C LYS A 197 15.21 23.99 3.49
N ILE A 198 15.47 24.94 4.37
CA ILE A 198 15.78 26.32 3.98
C ILE A 198 17.07 26.29 3.16
N ASN A 199 16.99 26.66 1.89
CA ASN A 199 18.17 26.90 1.06
C ASN A 199 18.77 28.24 1.51
N ARG A 200 20.03 28.24 1.95
CA ARG A 200 20.78 29.47 2.31
C ARG A 200 21.34 30.23 1.09
N ARG A 201 20.98 29.82 -0.13
CA ARG A 201 21.38 30.48 -1.37
C ARG A 201 20.15 31.14 -1.95
N ASP A 202 20.22 32.46 -2.10
CA ASP A 202 19.16 33.26 -2.70
C ASP A 202 19.05 32.92 -4.20
N PRO A 203 17.85 32.68 -4.74
CA PRO A 203 17.66 32.32 -6.16
C PRO A 203 18.02 33.42 -7.17
N VAL A 204 18.49 34.59 -6.72
CA VAL A 204 18.61 35.80 -7.55
C VAL A 204 19.99 35.91 -8.23
N GLU A 205 20.99 35.13 -7.81
CA GLU A 205 22.36 35.25 -8.33
C GLU A 205 22.66 34.39 -9.58
N GLU A 206 21.72 33.56 -10.07
CA GLU A 206 21.97 32.69 -11.23
C GLU A 206 21.69 33.35 -12.61
N ASP A 207 20.98 34.49 -12.66
CA ASP A 207 20.63 35.14 -13.94
C ASP A 207 21.70 36.14 -14.47
N GLU A 208 22.75 36.46 -13.71
CA GLU A 208 23.75 37.47 -14.12
C GLU A 208 25.01 36.92 -14.82
N LEU A 209 25.18 35.60 -14.95
CA LEU A 209 26.44 35.02 -15.46
C LEU A 209 26.43 34.60 -16.94
N ASP A 210 25.37 34.86 -17.71
CA ASP A 210 25.29 34.46 -19.14
C ASP A 210 25.06 35.64 -20.11
N HIS A 211 25.70 36.78 -19.84
CA HIS A 211 25.89 37.83 -20.84
C HIS A 211 27.36 37.94 -21.26
N PRO A 212 27.77 37.39 -22.42
CA PRO A 212 29.09 37.67 -22.96
C PRO A 212 29.13 39.13 -23.42
N GLU A 213 29.89 39.97 -22.70
CA GLU A 213 30.30 41.29 -23.18
C GLU A 213 31.03 41.13 -24.52
N LYS A 214 30.40 41.61 -25.60
CA LYS A 214 31.10 41.86 -26.86
C LYS A 214 32.10 42.98 -26.63
N GLU A 215 33.38 42.63 -26.49
CA GLU A 215 34.49 43.57 -26.57
C GLU A 215 34.39 44.38 -27.87
N ARG A 216 34.08 45.67 -27.74
CA ARG A 216 34.33 46.67 -28.78
C ARG A 216 35.81 47.02 -28.71
N SER A 217 36.63 46.39 -29.54
CA SER A 217 37.96 46.91 -29.86
C SER A 217 37.80 48.14 -30.76
N ASN A 218 38.02 49.31 -30.16
CA ASN A 218 38.12 50.58 -30.83
C ASN A 218 39.62 50.84 -31.08
N SER A 219 40.02 51.07 -32.34
CA SER A 219 41.27 51.77 -32.63
C SER A 219 41.08 52.67 -33.85
N LEU A 220 40.93 53.96 -33.55
CA LEU A 220 40.90 55.09 -34.46
C LEU A 220 42.25 55.83 -34.34
N GLY A 221 42.80 56.32 -35.45
CA GLY A 221 43.94 57.26 -35.55
C GLY A 221 45.27 56.55 -35.87
N ASP A 222 46.12 57.00 -36.80
CA ASP A 222 46.39 58.40 -37.16
C ASP A 222 47.20 58.52 -38.48
N VAL A 223 46.95 59.64 -39.19
CA VAL A 223 47.73 60.37 -40.23
C VAL A 223 48.02 59.71 -41.59
#